data_AF-A0AAN7HJ43-F1
#
_entry.id   AF-A0AAN7HJ43-F1
#
_cell.length_a   1.000
_cell.length_b   1.000
_cell.length_c   1.000
_cell.angle_alpha   90.00
_cell.angle_beta   90.00
_cell.angle_gamma   90.00
#
_symmetry.space_group_name_H-M   'P 1'
#
loop_
_entity.id
_entity.type
_entity.pdbx_description
1 polymer ?
#
loop_
_entity_poly.entity_id
_entity_poly.type
_entity_poly.pdbx_seq_one_letter_code
_entity_poly.pdbx_strand_id
1 'polypeptide(L)'
;MLPRLATLLLLPIGAFAAAVSSEKQTLRTTSLSRREVSPDNTCGGDDGYTCPEELACCSQHGYCGATDEFCLTTAGCQADYSNSTAACHEPVPGESVSVDGTCGTEGAGTEGYRCPANATVTSCCSAA
;
A
#
# COMPACT_ATOMS: atom_id res chain seq x y z
N MET A 1 -34.09 56.87 0.90
CA MET A 1 -33.90 57.72 -0.29
C MET A 1 -32.91 57.03 -1.23
N LEU A 2 -33.43 56.24 -2.17
CA LEU A 2 -32.80 56.08 -3.49
C LEU A 2 -33.00 57.42 -4.24
N PRO A 3 -32.20 57.81 -5.28
CA PRO A 3 -31.87 56.94 -6.41
C PRO A 3 -30.50 57.20 -7.08
N ARG A 4 -30.31 56.52 -8.22
CA ARG A 4 -29.43 56.87 -9.37
C ARG A 4 -28.02 56.26 -9.30
N LEU A 5 -27.49 55.64 -10.34
CA LEU A 5 -27.96 55.48 -11.72
C LEU A 5 -27.23 54.27 -12.31
N ALA A 6 -27.97 53.42 -13.01
CA ALA A 6 -27.44 52.34 -13.81
C ALA A 6 -26.53 52.89 -14.91
N THR A 7 -25.28 52.41 -14.96
CA THR A 7 -24.45 52.56 -16.17
C THR A 7 -24.36 51.18 -16.82
N LEU A 8 -25.28 51.00 -17.77
CA LEU A 8 -25.36 49.90 -18.71
C LEU A 8 -24.12 49.99 -19.63
N LEU A 9 -23.12 49.14 -19.43
CA LEU A 9 -21.97 49.04 -20.33
C LEU A 9 -22.04 47.69 -21.04
N LEU A 10 -22.65 47.74 -22.23
CA LEU A 10 -22.65 46.71 -23.25
C LEU A 10 -21.21 46.52 -23.78
N LEU A 11 -20.62 45.34 -23.53
CA LEU A 11 -19.43 44.86 -24.22
C LEU A 11 -19.60 43.35 -24.54
N PRO A 12 -18.98 42.89 -25.63
CA PRO A 12 -19.60 42.02 -26.63
C PRO A 12 -19.57 40.53 -26.28
N ILE A 13 -20.50 39.81 -26.92
CA ILE A 13 -20.60 38.34 -26.97
C ILE A 13 -19.33 37.80 -27.65
N GLY A 14 -18.30 37.54 -26.85
CA GLY A 14 -17.10 36.85 -27.27
C GLY A 14 -17.30 35.35 -27.16
N ALA A 15 -17.77 34.72 -28.25
CA ALA A 15 -17.67 33.29 -28.43
C ALA A 15 -16.19 32.90 -28.59
N PHE A 16 -15.55 32.50 -27.49
CA PHE A 16 -14.30 31.78 -27.53
C PHE A 16 -14.56 30.33 -27.12
N ALA A 17 -14.75 29.50 -28.15
CA ALA A 17 -14.57 28.07 -28.07
C ALA A 17 -13.09 27.79 -27.73
N ALA A 18 -12.79 27.63 -26.45
CA ALA A 18 -11.54 27.04 -26.01
C ALA A 18 -11.76 25.54 -25.89
N ALA A 19 -10.93 24.81 -26.64
CA ALA A 19 -10.95 23.38 -26.81
C ALA A 19 -11.12 22.62 -25.47
N VAL A 20 -12.01 21.63 -25.48
CA VAL A 20 -11.96 20.51 -24.55
C VAL A 20 -10.61 19.82 -24.75
N SER A 21 -9.63 20.15 -23.93
CA SER A 21 -8.47 19.30 -23.76
C SER A 21 -8.98 18.04 -23.09
N SER A 22 -9.13 17.01 -23.91
CA SER A 22 -9.30 15.63 -23.49
C SER A 22 -8.05 15.23 -22.71
N GLU A 23 -8.00 15.62 -21.44
CA GLU A 23 -7.19 14.91 -20.47
C GLU A 23 -7.90 13.59 -20.25
N LYS A 24 -7.58 12.67 -21.15
CA LYS A 24 -7.58 11.25 -20.92
C LYS A 24 -6.83 11.08 -19.60
N GLN A 25 -7.57 11.08 -18.49
CA GLN A 25 -7.07 10.71 -17.18
C GLN A 25 -6.80 9.21 -17.29
N THR A 26 -5.67 8.94 -17.95
CA THR A 26 -4.85 7.77 -17.79
C THR A 26 -4.64 7.72 -16.30
N LEU A 27 -5.41 6.82 -15.67
CA LEU A 27 -5.04 6.22 -14.42
C LEU A 27 -3.52 6.07 -14.48
N ARG A 28 -2.80 6.83 -13.66
CA ARG A 28 -1.41 6.53 -13.35
C ARG A 28 -1.44 5.22 -12.56
N THR A 29 -1.73 4.12 -13.24
CA THR A 29 -0.88 2.96 -13.07
C THR A 29 0.49 3.46 -13.49
N THR A 30 1.26 3.91 -12.50
CA THR A 30 2.69 3.71 -12.50
C THR A 30 2.88 2.25 -12.87
N SER A 31 3.00 1.99 -14.17
CA SER A 31 3.59 0.76 -14.67
C SER A 31 4.99 0.82 -14.11
N LEU A 32 5.17 0.31 -12.89
CA LEU A 32 6.40 -0.34 -12.48
C LEU A 32 6.75 -1.17 -13.71
N SER A 33 7.80 -0.76 -14.44
CA SER A 33 8.29 -1.51 -15.59
C SER A 33 8.26 -2.96 -15.16
N ARG A 34 7.38 -3.78 -15.76
CA ARG A 34 7.01 -5.09 -15.20
C ARG A 34 8.30 -5.86 -15.04
N ARG A 35 8.82 -5.86 -13.82
CA ARG A 35 10.01 -6.57 -13.43
C ARG A 35 9.71 -8.04 -13.68
N GLU A 36 10.73 -8.78 -14.07
CA GLU A 36 10.54 -10.20 -14.31
C GLU A 36 10.07 -10.87 -13.01
N VAL A 37 9.24 -11.90 -13.16
CA VAL A 37 8.82 -12.71 -12.02
C VAL A 37 9.99 -13.61 -11.66
N SER A 38 10.29 -13.69 -10.38
CA SER A 38 11.40 -14.46 -9.85
C SER A 38 11.36 -15.93 -10.28
N PRO A 39 12.47 -16.49 -10.78
CA PRO A 39 12.58 -17.93 -11.08
C PRO A 39 12.84 -18.79 -9.84
N ASP A 40 13.27 -18.21 -8.72
CA ASP A 40 13.75 -18.91 -7.53
C ASP A 40 13.18 -18.38 -6.21
N ASN A 41 12.13 -17.57 -6.29
CA ASN A 41 11.47 -16.89 -5.16
C ASN A 41 12.34 -15.86 -4.44
N THR A 42 13.42 -15.38 -5.04
CA THR A 42 14.10 -14.16 -4.60
C THR A 42 13.45 -12.91 -5.21
N CYS A 43 13.45 -11.78 -4.51
CA CYS A 43 12.84 -10.54 -4.99
C CYS A 43 13.71 -9.33 -4.65
N GLY A 44 13.55 -8.26 -5.42
CA GLY A 44 14.43 -7.09 -5.34
C GLY A 44 15.83 -7.42 -5.84
N GLY A 45 16.85 -6.97 -5.11
CA GLY A 45 18.26 -7.13 -5.51
C GLY A 45 18.63 -6.34 -6.77
N ASP A 46 19.80 -6.64 -7.34
CA ASP A 46 20.33 -5.96 -8.54
C ASP A 46 19.48 -6.25 -9.80
N ASP A 47 18.89 -7.45 -9.88
CA ASP A 47 18.01 -7.84 -10.98
C ASP A 47 16.59 -7.26 -10.83
N GLY A 48 16.23 -6.83 -9.61
CA GLY A 48 14.94 -6.22 -9.32
C GLY A 48 13.75 -7.15 -9.52
N TYR A 49 13.88 -8.46 -9.28
CA TYR A 49 12.79 -9.42 -9.50
C TYR A 49 11.55 -9.10 -8.66
N THR A 50 10.40 -9.51 -9.19
CA THR A 50 9.11 -9.47 -8.48
C THR A 50 8.63 -10.85 -8.09
N CYS A 51 7.73 -10.90 -7.11
CA CYS A 51 7.19 -12.16 -6.64
C CYS A 51 6.08 -12.75 -7.52
N PRO A 52 5.97 -14.10 -7.58
CA PRO A 52 4.86 -14.78 -8.25
C PRO A 52 3.55 -14.58 -7.47
N GLU A 53 2.41 -14.90 -8.08
CA GLU A 53 1.09 -14.63 -7.50
C GLU A 53 0.83 -15.41 -6.21
N GLU A 54 1.34 -16.64 -6.11
CA GLU A 54 1.19 -17.53 -4.95
C GLU A 54 2.04 -17.14 -3.74
N LEU A 55 3.11 -16.37 -3.95
CA LEU A 55 4.04 -15.89 -2.92
C LEU A 55 4.19 -14.37 -3.05
N ALA A 56 3.06 -13.68 -3.15
CA ALA A 56 2.96 -12.31 -3.67
C ALA A 56 3.82 -11.24 -2.97
N CYS A 57 4.28 -11.47 -1.74
CA CYS A 57 4.92 -10.47 -0.91
C CYS A 57 6.44 -10.63 -0.90
N CYS A 58 7.16 -9.54 -1.20
CA CYS A 58 8.60 -9.50 -1.06
C CYS A 58 8.99 -9.07 0.37
N SER A 59 9.62 -9.94 1.15
CA SER A 59 10.11 -9.59 2.49
C SER A 59 11.29 -8.62 2.44
N GLN A 60 11.60 -7.95 3.56
CA GLN A 60 12.82 -7.15 3.73
C GLN A 60 14.12 -7.95 3.48
N HIS A 61 14.03 -9.28 3.51
CA HIS A 61 15.16 -10.19 3.31
C HIS A 61 15.37 -10.58 1.83
N GLY A 62 14.54 -10.08 0.92
CA GLY A 62 14.68 -10.36 -0.51
C GLY A 62 14.14 -11.72 -0.93
N TYR A 63 13.16 -12.24 -0.19
CA TYR A 63 12.48 -13.50 -0.51
C TYR A 63 10.97 -13.32 -0.59
N CYS A 64 10.35 -14.05 -1.51
CA CYS A 64 8.91 -14.10 -1.74
C CYS A 64 8.21 -15.02 -0.75
N GLY A 65 7.05 -14.58 -0.26
CA GLY A 65 6.18 -15.36 0.61
C GLY A 65 4.75 -14.86 0.63
N ALA A 66 3.89 -15.53 1.40
CA ALA A 66 2.46 -15.24 1.49
C ALA A 66 1.94 -15.12 2.94
N THR A 67 2.81 -15.29 3.92
CA THR A 67 2.48 -15.18 5.36
C THR A 67 2.71 -13.76 5.86
N ASP A 68 2.16 -13.45 7.04
CA ASP A 68 2.30 -12.14 7.69
C ASP A 68 3.77 -11.68 7.83
N GLU A 69 4.70 -12.61 8.06
CA GLU A 69 6.16 -12.32 8.12
C GLU A 69 6.75 -11.78 6.80
N PHE A 70 6.07 -12.01 5.67
CA PHE A 70 6.45 -11.47 4.37
C PHE A 70 5.58 -10.27 3.96
N CYS A 71 4.30 -10.31 4.28
CA CYS A 71 3.30 -9.38 3.75
C CYS A 71 3.05 -8.15 4.62
N LEU A 72 3.39 -8.21 5.91
CA LEU A 72 3.20 -7.07 6.78
C LEU A 72 4.21 -5.97 6.49
N THR A 73 3.72 -4.74 6.36
CA THR A 73 4.55 -3.53 6.25
C THR A 73 5.46 -3.35 7.46
N THR A 74 4.97 -3.70 8.65
CA THR A 74 5.72 -3.72 9.92
C THR A 74 6.80 -4.80 9.97
N ALA A 75 6.66 -5.89 9.19
CA ALA A 75 7.70 -6.89 8.97
C ALA A 75 8.68 -6.52 7.84
N GLY A 76 8.50 -5.35 7.23
CA GLY A 76 9.37 -4.81 6.18
C GLY A 76 9.03 -5.29 4.77
N CYS A 77 7.77 -5.61 4.47
CA CYS A 77 7.34 -5.93 3.12
C CYS A 77 7.70 -4.83 2.10
N GLN A 78 8.32 -5.21 0.99
CA GLN A 78 8.82 -4.32 -0.07
C GLN A 78 7.84 -4.27 -1.25
N ALA A 79 6.84 -3.39 -1.19
CA ALA A 79 5.73 -3.32 -2.15
C ALA A 79 6.16 -3.14 -3.63
N ASP A 80 7.30 -2.51 -3.88
CA ASP A 80 7.83 -2.31 -5.24
C ASP A 80 8.35 -3.60 -5.90
N TYR A 81 8.70 -4.60 -5.08
CA TYR A 81 9.20 -5.91 -5.52
C TYR A 81 8.19 -7.05 -5.23
N SER A 82 7.04 -6.71 -4.68
CA SER A 82 5.91 -7.62 -4.56
C SER A 82 5.20 -7.79 -5.91
N ASN A 83 4.34 -8.80 -6.02
CA ASN A 83 3.53 -9.05 -7.21
C ASN A 83 2.65 -7.84 -7.59
N SER A 84 2.19 -7.12 -6.59
CA SER A 84 1.51 -5.83 -6.73
C SER A 84 1.82 -4.92 -5.55
N THR A 85 1.63 -3.60 -5.72
CA THR A 85 1.81 -2.62 -4.64
C THR A 85 0.86 -2.82 -3.47
N ALA A 86 -0.23 -3.58 -3.66
CA ALA A 86 -1.22 -3.89 -2.64
C ALA A 86 -0.97 -5.25 -1.94
N ALA A 87 0.07 -5.98 -2.34
CA ALA A 87 0.43 -7.25 -1.69
C ALA A 87 0.92 -7.02 -0.25
N CYS A 88 1.62 -5.91 0.00
CA CYS A 88 1.99 -5.51 1.35
C CYS A 88 0.80 -4.83 2.04
N HIS A 89 0.55 -5.18 3.30
CA HIS A 89 -0.54 -4.62 4.09
C HIS A 89 -0.14 -4.34 5.53
N GLU A 90 -0.87 -3.42 6.16
CA GLU A 90 -0.74 -3.17 7.60
C GLU A 90 -1.28 -4.36 8.41
N PRO A 91 -0.87 -4.50 9.69
CA PRO A 91 -1.46 -5.44 10.61
C PRO A 91 -2.96 -5.22 10.79
N VAL A 92 -3.71 -6.33 10.80
CA VAL A 92 -5.13 -6.33 11.16
C VAL A 92 -5.25 -6.83 12.60
N PRO A 93 -5.76 -5.99 13.54
CA PRO A 93 -5.90 -6.39 14.93
C PRO A 93 -6.73 -7.67 15.10
N GLY A 94 -6.16 -8.66 15.78
CA GLY A 94 -6.76 -9.96 16.05
C GLY A 94 -6.67 -10.98 14.89
N GLU A 95 -6.25 -10.56 13.70
CA GLU A 95 -6.13 -11.43 12.52
C GLU A 95 -4.67 -11.70 12.14
N SER A 96 -3.87 -10.64 12.02
CA SER A 96 -2.45 -10.74 11.71
C SER A 96 -1.67 -11.42 12.82
N VAL A 97 -0.82 -12.36 12.45
CA VAL A 97 0.03 -13.12 13.35
C VAL A 97 1.27 -12.31 13.71
N SER A 98 1.63 -12.32 14.99
CA SER A 98 2.84 -11.68 15.50
C SER A 98 4.10 -12.24 14.83
N VAL A 99 4.98 -11.34 14.40
CA VAL A 99 6.27 -11.66 13.77
C VAL A 99 7.45 -11.50 14.73
N ASP A 100 7.24 -10.90 15.89
CA ASP A 100 8.28 -10.52 16.86
C ASP A 100 8.00 -11.02 18.30
N GLY A 101 6.88 -11.72 18.52
CA GLY A 101 6.47 -12.20 19.84
C GLY A 101 5.81 -11.13 20.72
N THR A 102 5.41 -10.01 20.14
CA THR A 102 4.49 -9.05 20.75
C THR A 102 3.07 -9.28 20.21
N CYS A 103 2.07 -9.28 21.10
CA CYS A 103 0.69 -9.62 20.75
C CYS A 103 -0.26 -8.66 21.49
N GLY A 104 -1.48 -8.50 20.98
CA GLY A 104 -2.51 -7.67 21.59
C GLY A 104 -2.30 -6.17 21.35
N THR A 105 -3.06 -5.36 22.08
CA THR A 105 -3.09 -3.89 21.97
C THR A 105 -2.62 -3.17 23.24
N GLU A 106 -2.00 -3.90 24.17
CA GLU A 106 -1.51 -3.38 25.44
C GLU A 106 -0.04 -3.78 25.68
N GLY A 107 0.68 -2.93 26.43
CA GLY A 107 2.10 -3.07 26.75
C GLY A 107 3.00 -3.23 25.53
N ALA A 108 3.63 -4.40 25.37
CA ALA A 108 4.58 -4.66 24.29
C ALA A 108 3.90 -4.79 22.91
N GLY A 109 2.60 -5.12 22.86
CA GLY A 109 1.83 -5.17 21.62
C GLY A 109 1.06 -3.87 21.38
N THR A 110 1.37 -3.13 20.33
CA THR A 110 0.63 -1.92 19.91
C THR A 110 -0.21 -2.15 18.65
N GLU A 111 0.17 -3.13 17.83
CA GLU A 111 -0.42 -3.37 16.51
C GLU A 111 -1.60 -4.36 16.52
N GLY A 112 -1.94 -4.94 17.68
CA GLY A 112 -3.08 -5.84 17.81
C GLY A 112 -2.84 -7.26 17.30
N TYR A 113 -1.59 -7.69 17.08
CA TYR A 113 -1.31 -9.04 16.59
C TYR A 113 -1.90 -10.14 17.46
N ARG A 114 -2.28 -11.26 16.84
CA ARG A 114 -2.54 -12.53 17.55
C ARG A 114 -1.31 -13.43 17.55
N CYS A 115 -1.28 -14.39 18.46
CA CYS A 115 -0.25 -15.41 18.46
C CYS A 115 -0.45 -16.45 17.34
N PRO A 116 0.64 -17.05 16.82
CA PRO A 116 0.56 -18.26 16.03
C PRO A 116 -0.14 -19.37 16.81
N ALA A 117 -0.92 -20.21 16.14
CA ALA A 117 -1.69 -21.27 16.78
C ALA A 117 -0.84 -22.29 17.57
N ASN A 118 0.46 -22.42 17.25
CA ASN A 118 1.40 -23.32 17.92
C ASN A 118 2.17 -22.64 19.07
N ALA A 119 1.99 -21.34 19.28
CA ALA A 119 2.58 -20.67 20.43
C ALA A 119 1.70 -20.88 21.67
N THR A 120 2.33 -21.15 22.82
CA THR A 120 1.62 -20.98 24.10
C THR A 120 1.48 -19.48 24.35
N VAL A 121 0.37 -19.06 24.98
CA VAL A 121 0.14 -17.63 25.27
C VAL A 121 1.34 -17.01 26.02
N THR A 122 2.02 -17.78 26.85
CA THR A 122 3.23 -17.37 27.60
C THR A 122 4.49 -17.21 26.75
N SER A 123 4.58 -17.83 25.57
CA SER A 123 5.77 -17.78 24.71
C SER A 123 5.69 -16.76 23.57
N CYS A 124 4.55 -16.10 23.37
CA CYS A 124 4.32 -15.23 22.20
C CYS A 124 3.45 -14.00 22.49
N CYS A 125 2.78 -13.95 23.63
CA CYS A 125 2.36 -12.69 24.21
C CYS A 125 3.36 -12.40 25.31
N SER A 126 4.38 -11.60 24.99
CA SER A 126 5.10 -10.86 26.04
C SER A 126 4.05 -10.01 26.75
N ALA A 127 3.41 -10.59 27.78
CA ALA A 127 2.35 -9.95 28.51
C ALA A 127 2.87 -8.59 28.99
N ALA A 128 2.12 -7.55 28.64
CA ALA A 128 2.10 -6.33 29.44
C ALA A 128 1.78 -6.66 30.89
#